data_AF-A0A2W6BAC4-F1
#
_entry.id   AF-A0A2W6BAC4-F1
#
_cell.length_a   1.000
_cell.length_b   1.000
_cell.length_c   1.000
_cell.angle_alpha   90.00
_cell.angle_beta   90.00
_cell.angle_gamma   90.00
#
_symmetry.space_group_name_H-M   'P 1'
#
loop_
_entity.id
_entity.type
_entity.pdbx_description
1 polymer ?
#
loop_
_entity_poly.entity_id
_entity_poly.type
_entity_poly.pdbx_seq_one_letter_code
_entity_poly.pdbx_strand_id
1 'polypeptide(L)'
;MVKTTTYLSEELKHNIQLIAQSRGTSEAQVMRDAVEKEAANLRPDWNLLPALNLPHMRAVAHEDERFLTGFGDDADTPGLLALNIEKV
;
A
#
# COMPACT_ATOMS: atom_id res chain seq x y z
N MET A 1 2.20 5.31 14.92
CA MET A 1 3.66 5.15 14.75
C MET A 1 4.00 3.69 15.04
N VAL A 2 4.59 2.97 14.08
CA VAL A 2 4.96 1.56 14.24
C VAL A 2 6.45 1.48 14.56
N LYS A 3 6.80 0.73 15.61
CA LYS A 3 8.19 0.45 15.96
C LYS A 3 8.61 -0.85 15.30
N THR A 4 9.73 -0.80 14.57
CA THR A 4 10.30 -1.97 13.90
C THR A 4 11.74 -2.15 14.38
N THR A 5 12.12 -3.40 14.65
CA THR A 5 13.50 -3.79 14.97
C THR A 5 14.01 -4.70 13.86
N THR A 6 15.14 -4.36 13.25
CA THR A 6 15.74 -5.10 12.13
C THR A 6 17.21 -5.39 12.41
N TYR A 7 17.66 -6.56 11.98
CA TYR A 7 19.07 -6.91 11.99
C TYR A 7 19.76 -6.34 10.75
N LEU A 8 20.90 -5.67 10.96
CA LEU A 8 21.75 -5.13 9.91
C LEU A 8 23.14 -5.74 10.05
N SER A 9 23.84 -5.96 8.94
CA SER A 9 25.25 -6.35 8.97
C SER A 9 26.10 -5.26 9.60
N GLU A 10 27.23 -5.64 10.19
CA GLU A 10 28.16 -4.69 10.82
C GLU A 10 28.72 -3.67 9.80
N GLU A 11 29.01 -4.12 8.57
CA GLU A 11 29.40 -3.24 7.47
C GLU A 11 28.33 -2.16 7.19
N LEU A 12 27.06 -2.56 7.13
CA LEU A 12 25.97 -1.65 6.83
C LEU A 12 25.76 -0.65 7.96
N LYS A 13 25.86 -1.09 9.23
CA LYS A 13 25.83 -0.19 10.39
C LYS A 13 26.96 0.84 10.33
N HIS A 14 28.18 0.39 10.01
CA HIS A 14 29.32 1.28 9.89
C HIS A 14 29.12 2.33 8.79
N ASN A 15 28.61 1.92 7.64
CA ASN A 15 28.30 2.84 6.53
C ASN A 15 27.22 3.87 6.92
N ILE A 16 26.15 3.45 7.61
CA ILE A 16 25.11 4.36 8.11
C ILE A 16 25.72 5.39 9.08
N GLN A 17 26.58 4.95 9.99
CA GLN A 17 27.25 5.83 10.95
C GLN A 17 28.13 6.89 10.26
N LEU A 18 28.94 6.48 9.27
CA LEU A 18 29.76 7.42 8.49
C LEU A 18 28.89 8.45 7.76
N ILE A 19 27.79 8.02 7.15
CA ILE A 19 26.86 8.92 6.45
C ILE A 19 26.21 9.89 7.43
N ALA A 20 25.75 9.39 8.58
CA ALA A 20 25.14 10.19 9.64
C ALA A 20 26.09 11.29 10.14
N GLN A 21 27.36 10.94 10.38
CA GLN A 21 28.41 11.90 10.76
C GLN A 21 28.68 12.93 9.66
N SER A 22 28.79 12.49 8.40
CA SER A 22 29.06 13.40 7.27
C SER A 22 27.94 14.42 7.04
N ARG A 23 26.69 14.05 7.36
CA ARG A 23 25.50 14.91 7.19
C ARG A 23 25.12 15.68 8.43
N GLY A 24 25.74 15.40 9.58
CA GLY A 24 25.37 15.99 10.87
C GLY A 24 23.95 15.59 11.33
N THR A 25 23.47 14.40 10.92
CA THR A 25 22.11 13.91 11.22
C THR A 25 22.15 12.63 12.03
N SER A 26 21.03 12.23 12.64
CA SER A 26 20.94 10.93 13.32
C SER A 26 20.95 9.75 12.34
N GLU A 27 21.50 8.61 12.75
CA GLU A 27 21.47 7.35 11.98
C GLU A 27 20.03 6.93 11.65
N ALA A 28 19.10 7.11 12.58
CA ALA A 28 17.69 6.82 12.37
C ALA A 28 17.05 7.69 11.27
N GLN A 29 17.54 8.92 11.07
CA GLN A 29 17.09 9.77 9.96
C GLN A 29 17.65 9.26 8.64
N VAL A 30 18.94 8.91 8.60
CA VAL A 30 19.58 8.31 7.42
C VAL A 30 18.84 7.05 6.97
N MET A 31 18.47 6.18 7.92
CA MET A 31 17.68 4.98 7.63
C MET A 31 16.27 5.30 7.12
N ARG A 32 15.60 6.30 7.70
CA ARG A 32 14.27 6.73 7.24
C ARG A 32 14.31 7.26 5.81
N ASP A 33 15.26 8.16 5.51
CA ASP A 33 15.41 8.74 4.18
C ASP A 33 15.71 7.67 3.12
N ALA A 34 16.54 6.67 3.46
CA ALA A 34 16.87 5.57 2.56
C ALA A 34 15.63 4.71 2.24
N VAL A 35 14.85 4.34 3.25
CA VAL A 35 13.62 3.56 3.07
C VAL A 35 12.57 4.35 2.30
N GLU A 36 12.40 5.63 2.60
CA GLU A 36 11.42 6.48 1.92
C GLU A 36 11.76 6.66 0.43
N LYS A 37 13.04 6.86 0.11
CA LYS A 37 13.51 6.95 -1.27
C LYS A 37 13.20 5.67 -2.06
N GLU A 38 13.52 4.50 -1.51
CA GLU A 38 13.22 3.23 -2.20
C GLU A 38 11.73 2.94 -2.26
N ALA A 39 10.97 3.26 -1.20
CA ALA A 39 9.52 3.14 -1.21
C ALA A 39 8.88 4.04 -2.28
N ALA A 40 9.43 5.24 -2.52
CA ALA A 40 8.98 6.13 -3.58
C ALA A 40 9.25 5.54 -4.97
N ASN A 41 10.40 4.90 -5.18
CA ASN A 41 10.72 4.23 -6.45
C ASN A 41 9.83 3.00 -6.72
N LEU A 42 9.40 2.30 -5.67
CA LEU A 42 8.55 1.12 -5.77
C LEU A 42 7.05 1.45 -5.87
N ARG A 43 6.66 2.69 -5.62
CA ARG A 43 5.26 3.10 -5.78
C ARG A 43 4.92 3.07 -7.27
N PRO A 44 3.83 2.39 -7.66
CA PRO A 44 3.37 2.45 -9.04
C PRO A 44 3.05 3.91 -9.36
N ASP A 45 3.55 4.40 -10.49
CA ASP A 45 3.10 5.67 -11.02
C ASP A 45 1.66 5.48 -11.55
N TRP A 46 0.71 5.92 -10.74
CA TRP A 46 -0.71 5.84 -11.07
C TRP A 46 -1.06 6.59 -12.35
N ASN A 47 -0.22 7.55 -12.79
CA ASN A 47 -0.40 8.27 -14.05
C ASN A 47 0.05 7.47 -15.28
N LEU A 48 0.89 6.45 -15.09
CA LEU A 48 1.35 5.55 -16.15
C LEU A 48 0.42 4.34 -16.32
N LEU A 49 -0.60 4.21 -15.48
CA LEU A 49 -1.61 3.18 -15.70
C LEU A 49 -2.33 3.48 -17.01
N PRO A 50 -2.47 2.48 -17.90
CA PRO A 50 -3.21 2.66 -19.13
C PRO A 50 -4.66 3.00 -18.78
N ALA A 51 -5.04 4.25 -18.99
CA ALA A 51 -6.44 4.63 -18.98
C ALA A 51 -7.11 3.92 -20.15
N LEU A 52 -8.10 3.07 -19.85
CA LEU A 52 -9.00 2.54 -20.88
C LEU A 52 -9.79 3.73 -21.43
N ASN A 53 -9.32 4.29 -22.55
CA ASN A 53 -9.99 5.36 -23.27
C ASN A 53 -10.48 4.80 -24.60
N LEU A 54 -11.50 3.96 -24.53
CA LEU A 54 -12.15 3.39 -25.70
C LEU A 54 -13.21 4.36 -26.23
N PRO A 55 -13.43 4.46 -27.56
CA PRO A 55 -14.39 5.41 -28.15
C PRO A 55 -15.83 5.29 -27.64
N HIS A 56 -16.20 4.14 -27.07
CA HIS A 56 -17.52 3.84 -26.51
C HIS A 56 -17.59 4.00 -24.98
N MET A 57 -16.47 4.32 -24.32
CA MET A 57 -16.47 4.59 -22.89
C MET A 57 -16.99 5.99 -22.63
N ARG A 58 -18.11 6.04 -21.92
CA ARG A 58 -18.68 7.28 -21.42
C ARG A 58 -18.00 7.64 -20.10
N ALA A 59 -17.67 8.91 -19.91
CA ALA A 59 -17.18 9.41 -18.64
C ALA A 59 -18.30 9.28 -17.58
N VAL A 60 -18.11 8.39 -16.62
CA VAL A 60 -19.07 8.10 -15.53
C VAL A 60 -18.59 8.55 -14.15
N ALA A 61 -17.41 9.18 -14.06
CA ALA A 61 -16.79 9.65 -12.81
C ALA A 61 -17.57 10.77 -12.07
N HIS A 62 -18.71 11.20 -12.61
CA HIS A 62 -19.63 12.16 -11.99
C HIS A 62 -21.06 11.59 -11.89
N GLU A 63 -21.23 10.30 -12.17
CA GLU A 63 -22.52 9.60 -12.16
C GLU A 63 -22.61 8.59 -11.00
N ASP A 64 -21.72 8.72 -10.01
CA ASP A 64 -21.45 7.76 -8.92
C ASP A 64 -22.71 7.27 -8.20
N GLU A 65 -23.65 8.15 -7.89
CA GLU A 65 -24.89 7.81 -7.17
C GLU A 65 -25.76 6.77 -7.89
N ARG A 66 -25.80 6.82 -9.23
CA ARG A 66 -26.60 5.89 -10.05
C ARG A 66 -25.95 4.52 -10.18
N PHE A 67 -24.62 4.46 -10.09
CA PHE A 67 -23.86 3.21 -10.18
C PHE A 67 -23.67 2.53 -8.82
N LEU A 68 -23.88 3.25 -7.72
CA LEU A 68 -23.88 2.71 -6.37
C LEU A 68 -25.24 2.13 -5.95
N THR A 69 -26.29 2.30 -6.77
CA THR A 69 -27.61 1.74 -6.50
C THR A 69 -27.56 0.21 -6.59
N GLY A 70 -27.81 -0.50 -5.48
CA GLY A 70 -27.70 -1.96 -5.38
C GLY A 70 -26.34 -2.48 -4.90
N PHE A 71 -25.39 -1.59 -4.56
CA PHE A 71 -24.10 -1.99 -3.99
C PHE A 71 -24.27 -2.28 -2.47
N GLY A 72 -24.19 -3.56 -2.09
CA GLY A 72 -24.35 -4.01 -0.69
C GLY A 72 -25.79 -4.36 -0.29
N ASP A 73 -26.74 -4.34 -1.23
CA ASP A 73 -28.11 -4.83 -1.01
C ASP A 73 -28.14 -6.35 -1.22
N ASP A 74 -27.72 -7.10 -0.20
CA ASP A 74 -28.05 -8.52 -0.10
C ASP A 74 -29.53 -8.66 0.30
N ALA A 75 -30.44 -8.32 -0.62
CA ALA A 75 -31.85 -8.68 -0.52
C ALA A 75 -32.11 -10.14 -0.96
N ASP A 76 -31.07 -10.99 -0.92
CA ASP A 76 -31.15 -12.41 -1.27
C ASP A 76 -30.08 -13.24 -0.53
N THR A 77 -29.99 -13.09 0.80
CA THR A 77 -29.32 -14.09 1.67
C THR A 77 -30.35 -15.13 2.16
N PRO A 78 -30.61 -16.24 1.44
CA PRO A 78 -31.24 -17.39 2.05
C PRO A 78 -30.19 -18.07 2.95
N GLY A 79 -30.27 -17.78 4.24
CA GLY A 79 -29.70 -18.60 5.30
C GLY A 79 -28.17 -18.66 5.35
N LEU A 80 -27.60 -18.10 6.41
CA LEU A 80 -26.39 -18.64 7.00
C LEU A 80 -26.58 -20.16 7.21
N LEU A 81 -26.18 -20.97 6.24
CA LEU A 81 -25.84 -22.36 6.49
C LEU A 81 -24.64 -22.31 7.42
N ALA A 82 -24.92 -22.48 8.71
CA ALA A 82 -23.94 -22.87 9.70
C ALA A 82 -23.17 -24.06 9.12
N LEU A 83 -21.95 -23.78 8.64
CA LEU A 83 -20.96 -24.81 8.38
C LEU A 83 -20.64 -25.43 9.74
N ASN A 84 -21.34 -26.53 10.06
CA ASN A 84 -20.94 -27.47 11.08
C ASN A 84 -19.56 -28.01 10.66
N ILE A 85 -18.52 -27.42 11.22
CA ILE A 85 -17.19 -28.00 11.19
C ILE A 85 -17.21 -29.14 12.21
N GLU A 86 -17.56 -30.35 11.74
CA GLU A 86 -17.23 -31.55 12.49
C GLU A 86 -15.71 -31.67 12.56
N LYS A 87 -15.20 -31.68 13.80
CA LYS A 87 -13.82 -32.02 14.11
C LYS A 87 -13.52 -33.42 13.59
N VAL A 88 -12.46 -33.53 12.78
CA VAL A 88 -11.67 -34.76 12.65
C VAL A 88 -10.51 -34.66 13.62
#